data_AF-A0A399YTN2-F1
#
_entry.id   AF-A0A399YTN2-F1
#
_cell.length_a   1.000
_cell.length_b   1.000
_cell.length_c   1.000
_cell.angle_alpha   90.00
_cell.angle_beta   90.00
_cell.angle_gamma   90.00
#
_symmetry.space_group_name_H-M   'P 1'
#
loop_
_entity.id
_entity.type
_entity.pdbx_description
1 polymer ?
#
loop_
_entity_poly.entity_id
_entity_poly.type
_entity_poly.pdbx_seq_one_letter_code
_entity_poly.pdbx_strand_id
1 'polypeptide(L)' 'MPVEVDCTFEPDGRVRVRRVRLGRPWQVVEQGRQWADADGRHVLIMLPGGARELVLRADSLTWELRELPGGRRAA' A
#
# COMPACT_ATOMS: atom_id res chain seq x y z
N MET A 1 3.84 -0.23 -13.93
CA MET A 1 2.54 -0.94 -13.96
C MET A 1 1.58 -0.18 -13.05
N PRO A 2 0.30 0.00 -13.40
CA PRO A 2 -0.64 0.67 -12.52
C PRO A 2 -0.83 -0.13 -11.23
N VAL A 3 -0.92 0.57 -10.10
CA VAL A 3 -1.28 -0.01 -8.80
C VAL A 3 -2.75 0.25 -8.57
N GLU A 4 -3.53 -0.81 -8.46
CA GLU A 4 -4.96 -0.70 -8.13
C GLU A 4 -5.20 -1.19 -6.71
N VAL A 5 -6.08 -0.49 -5.99
CA VAL A 5 -6.29 -0.69 -4.56
C VAL A 5 -7.78 -0.68 -4.27
N ASP A 6 -8.26 -1.75 -3.65
CA ASP A 6 -9.60 -1.83 -3.08
C ASP A 6 -9.50 -1.45 -1.60
N CYS A 7 -10.04 -0.29 -1.23
CA CYS A 7 -9.96 0.24 0.12
C CYS A 7 -11.20 1.02 0.53
N THR A 8 -11.30 1.30 1.83
CA THR A 8 -12.23 2.26 2.40
C THR A 8 -11.45 3.36 3.10
N PHE A 9 -11.90 4.62 2.98
CA PHE A 9 -11.47 5.70 3.87
C PHE A 9 -12.39 5.77 5.07
N GLU A 10 -11.81 5.79 6.26
CA GLU A 10 -12.49 6.09 7.50
C GLU A 10 -12.65 7.61 7.67
N PRO A 11 -13.61 8.09 8.50
CA PRO A 11 -13.85 9.52 8.67
C PRO A 11 -12.65 10.34 9.19
N ASP A 12 -11.70 9.69 9.88
CA ASP A 12 -10.44 10.30 10.33
C ASP A 12 -9.35 10.30 9.24
N GLY A 13 -9.70 9.87 8.03
CA GLY A 13 -8.84 9.74 6.87
C GLY A 13 -7.98 8.48 6.88
N ARG A 14 -8.09 7.59 7.87
CA ARG A 14 -7.38 6.30 7.84
C ARG A 14 -7.86 5.48 6.65
N VAL A 15 -6.93 4.74 6.05
CA VAL A 15 -7.25 3.85 4.94
C VAL A 15 -7.28 2.42 5.45
N ARG A 16 -8.30 1.67 5.04
CA ARG A 16 -8.39 0.21 5.19
C ARG A 16 -8.25 -0.46 3.83
N VAL A 17 -7.08 -1.00 3.56
CA VAL A 17 -6.74 -1.70 2.32
C VAL A 17 -7.18 -3.16 2.43
N ARG A 18 -7.96 -3.65 1.46
CA ARG A 18 -8.44 -5.05 1.43
C ARG A 18 -7.61 -5.91 0.48
N ARG A 19 -7.30 -5.36 -0.69
CA ARG A 19 -6.52 -6.05 -1.73
C ARG A 19 -5.87 -5.05 -2.68
N VAL A 20 -4.78 -5.48 -3.28
CA VAL A 20 -4.06 -4.73 -4.32
C VAL A 20 -3.96 -5.55 -5.59
N ARG A 21 -3.81 -4.89 -6.74
CA ARG A 21 -3.52 -5.54 -8.02
C ARG A 21 -2.32 -4.88 -8.67
N LEU A 22 -1.26 -5.70 -8.81
CA LEU A 22 0.01 -5.36 -9.43
C LEU A 22 0.13 -6.15 -10.73
N GLY A 23 -0.63 -5.73 -11.75
CA GLY A 23 -0.87 -6.55 -12.94
C GLY A 23 -2.12 -7.43 -12.75
N ARG A 24 -1.96 -8.75 -12.58
CA ARG A 24 -3.06 -9.71 -12.31
C ARG A 24 -2.51 -10.93 -11.54
N PRO A 25 -3.29 -11.62 -10.68
CA PRO A 25 -4.63 -11.30 -10.18
C PRO A 25 -4.62 -10.31 -8.99
N TRP A 26 -5.80 -10.00 -8.44
CA TRP A 26 -5.92 -9.30 -7.16
C TRP A 26 -5.33 -10.14 -6.01
N GLN A 27 -4.63 -9.49 -5.10
CA GLN A 27 -4.00 -10.10 -3.94
C GLN A 27 -4.56 -9.47 -2.66
N VAL A 28 -5.17 -10.28 -1.80
CA VAL A 28 -5.55 -9.85 -0.44
C VAL A 28 -4.28 -9.51 0.33
N VAL A 29 -4.34 -8.46 1.13
CA VAL A 29 -3.21 -8.01 1.94
C VAL A 29 -3.58 -8.00 3.40
N GLU A 30 -2.59 -8.23 4.25
CA GLU A 30 -2.68 -7.77 5.63
C GLU A 30 -2.15 -6.34 5.70
N GLN A 31 -2.76 -5.52 6.54
CA GLN A 31 -2.38 -4.13 6.73
C GLN A 31 -1.67 -3.95 8.06
N GLY A 32 -0.48 -3.34 8.02
CA GLY A 32 0.27 -2.93 9.20
C GLY A 32 0.03 -1.47 9.58
N ARG A 33 1.08 -0.83 10.07
CA ARG A 33 1.06 0.59 10.44
C ARG A 33 0.69 1.47 9.24
N GLN A 34 -0.04 2.54 9.51
CA GLN A 34 -0.26 3.64 8.57
C GLN A 34 0.14 4.96 9.22
N TRP A 35 0.60 5.92 8.41
CA TRP A 35 0.93 7.27 8.84
C TRP A 35 0.70 8.26 7.69
N ALA A 36 0.90 9.54 7.96
CA ALA A 36 0.93 10.55 6.91
C ALA A 36 2.08 11.53 7.13
N ASP A 37 2.61 12.01 6.02
CA ASP A 37 3.62 13.07 5.96
C ASP A 37 3.35 13.94 4.72
N ALA A 38 4.35 14.69 4.26
CA ALA A 38 4.23 15.61 3.13
C ALA A 38 3.96 14.89 1.78
N ASP A 39 4.36 13.62 1.62
CA ASP A 39 4.11 12.85 0.40
C ASP A 39 2.65 12.38 0.30
N GLY A 40 2.02 12.11 1.45
CA GLY A 40 0.63 11.70 1.53
C GLY A 40 0.36 10.67 2.62
N ARG A 41 -0.50 9.68 2.33
CA ARG A 41 -0.86 8.62 3.29
C ARG A 41 -0.11 7.34 2.97
N HIS A 42 0.66 6.87 3.94
CA HIS A 42 1.49 5.69 3.84
C HIS A 42 0.84 4.54 4.59
N VAL A 43 0.81 3.36 3.97
CA VAL A 43 0.23 2.14 4.53
C VAL A 43 1.20 1.00 4.31
N LEU A 44 1.63 0.36 5.39
CA LEU A 44 2.37 -0.89 5.31
C LEU A 44 1.40 -2.01 4.91
N ILE A 45 1.69 -2.72 3.83
CA ILE A 45 0.93 -3.91 3.41
C ILE A 45 1.85 -5.13 3.37
N MET A 46 1.31 -6.28 3.76
CA MET A 46 1.99 -7.57 3.67
C MET A 46 1.47 -8.33 2.46
N LEU A 47 2.39 -8.69 1.57
CA LEU A 47 2.16 -9.54 0.41
C LEU A 47 2.97 -10.84 0.55
N PRO A 48 2.68 -11.89 -0.24
CA PRO A 48 3.46 -13.13 -0.22
C PRO A 48 4.98 -12.96 -0.48
N GLY A 49 5.39 -11.83 -1.09
CA GLY A 49 6.81 -11.46 -1.31
C GLY A 49 7.40 -10.53 -0.24
N GLY A 50 6.73 -10.40 0.90
CA GLY A 50 7.14 -9.56 2.03
C GLY A 50 6.40 -8.23 2.12
N ALA A 51 6.78 -7.45 3.13
CA ALA A 51 6.22 -6.14 3.38
C ALA A 51 6.52 -5.18 2.22
N ARG A 52 5.55 -4.32 1.91
CA ARG A 52 5.67 -3.21 0.97
C ARG A 52 4.99 -1.98 1.56
N GLU A 53 5.41 -0.82 1.10
CA GLU A 53 4.78 0.44 1.45
C GLU A 53 3.88 0.87 0.29
N LEU A 54 2.62 1.13 0.60
CA LEU A 54 1.64 1.69 -0.32
C LEU A 54 1.41 3.15 0.05
N VAL A 55 1.67 4.07 -0.88
CA VAL A 55 1.52 5.52 -0.66
C VAL A 55 0.40 6.05 -1.52
N LEU A 56 -0.62 6.62 -0.90
CA LEU A 56 -1.58 7.50 -1.58
C LEU A 56 -0.98 8.90 -1.61
N ARG A 57 -0.54 9.31 -2.80
CA ARG A 57 0.06 10.61 -3.06
C ARG A 57 -0.96 11.73 -2.89
N ALA A 58 -0.63 12.74 -2.09
CA ALA A 58 -1.54 13.85 -1.81
C ALA A 58 -1.68 14.84 -2.98
N ASP A 59 -0.64 14.96 -3.80
CA ASP A 59 -0.56 15.87 -4.94
C ASP A 59 -1.33 15.37 -6.17
N SER A 60 -1.27 14.06 -6.43
CA SER A 60 -1.79 13.45 -7.66
C SER A 60 -2.98 12.52 -7.42
N LEU A 61 -3.30 12.19 -6.17
CA LEU A 61 -4.29 11.17 -5.80
C LEU A 61 -4.01 9.80 -6.45
N THR A 62 -2.74 9.46 -6.63
CA THR A 62 -2.31 8.17 -7.18
C THR A 62 -1.73 7.24 -6.12
N TRP A 63 -1.88 5.94 -6.35
CA TRP A 63 -1.21 4.92 -5.56
C TRP A 63 0.19 4.64 -6.09
N GLU A 64 1.17 4.67 -5.20
CA GLU A 64 2.53 4.21 -5.44
C GLU A 64 2.85 3.01 -4.55
N LEU A 65 3.58 2.04 -5.08
CA LEU A 65 4.12 0.93 -4.31
C LEU A 65 5.64 1.07 -4.19
N ARG A 66 6.14 1.16 -2.97
CA ARG A 66 7.56 1.29 -2.64
C ARG A 66 8.07 0.02 -1.98
N GLU A 67 9.31 -0.35 -2.31
CA GLU A 67 10.02 -1.41 -1.59
C GLU A 67 10.61 -0.85 -0.29
N LEU A 68 10.55 -1.64 0.78
CA LEU A 68 11.15 -1.23 2.05
C LEU A 68 12.65 -1.56 2.06
N PRO A 69 13.51 -0.65 2.53
CA PRO A 69 14.91 -0.95 2.77
C PRO A 69 15.02 -2.14 3.73
N GLY A 70 15.67 -3.23 3.29
CA GLY A 70 15.88 -4.43 4.10
C GLY A 70 14.83 -5.54 3.95
N GLY A 71 13.88 -5.41 3.02
CA GLY A 71 12.97 -6.49 2.63
C GLY A 71 13.75 -7.65 1.97
N ARG A 72 14.23 -8.60 2.78
CA ARG A 72 14.94 -9.79 2.29
C ARG A 72 14.03 -10.54 1.31
N ARG A 73 14.50 -10.74 0.06
CA ARG A 73 13.94 -11.78 -0.82
C ARG A 73 14.04 -13.09 -0.05
N ALA A 74 12.91 -13.71 0.30
CA ALA A 74 12.92 -15.12 0.69
C ALA A 74 13.51 -15.89 -0.49
N ALA A 75 14.62 -16.58 -0.23
CA ALA A 75 15.34 -17.41 -1.19
C ALA A 75 14.53 -18.67 -1.52
#